data_AF-A0AAX4PGI6-F1
#
_entry.id   AF-A0AAX4PGI6-F1
#
_cell.length_a   1.000
_cell.length_b   1.000
_cell.length_c   1.000
_cell.angle_alpha   90.00
_cell.angle_beta   90.00
_cell.angle_gamma   90.00
#
_symmetry.space_group_name_H-M   'P 1'
#
loop_
_entity.id
_entity.type
_entity.pdbx_description
1 polymer ?
#
loop_
_entity_poly.entity_id
_entity_poly.type
_entity_poly.pdbx_seq_one_letter_code
_entity_poly.pdbx_strand_id
1 'polypeptide(L)'
;MSKKNKLSTRRSQHAFNAEREKKLAEERKEKAEKRKEKQERKKRTGVVVRRKNKRGIKLKKNSVVRGVKIKNAASKAKARKLLMAEAALKMQVD
;
A
#
# COMPACT_ATOMS: atom_id res chain seq x y z
N MET A 1 -32.04 -39.33 14.81
CA MET A 1 -31.58 -39.67 13.45
C MET A 1 -30.44 -38.75 13.02
N SER A 2 -29.20 -39.24 13.07
CA SER A 2 -28.00 -38.48 12.69
C SER A 2 -28.05 -38.10 11.20
N LYS A 3 -28.10 -36.79 10.90
CA LYS A 3 -28.06 -36.25 9.53
C LYS A 3 -26.63 -36.21 8.94
N LYS A 4 -25.66 -36.91 9.54
CA LYS A 4 -24.28 -36.98 9.04
C LYS A 4 -24.20 -38.12 8.00
N ASN A 5 -23.94 -37.78 6.73
CA ASN A 5 -23.69 -38.67 5.57
C ASN A 5 -24.86 -39.09 4.65
N LYS A 6 -25.80 -38.21 4.30
CA LYS A 6 -26.65 -38.48 3.11
C LYS A 6 -25.87 -38.18 1.81
N LEU A 7 -25.83 -39.14 0.88
CA LEU A 7 -25.14 -38.99 -0.41
C LEU A 7 -25.67 -37.78 -1.22
N SER A 8 -26.93 -37.40 -1.02
CA SER A 8 -27.57 -36.24 -1.65
C SER A 8 -26.96 -34.90 -1.22
N THR A 9 -26.62 -34.72 0.06
CA THR A 9 -25.95 -33.49 0.54
C THR A 9 -24.51 -33.41 0.06
N ARG A 10 -23.85 -34.55 -0.19
CA ARG A 10 -22.52 -34.59 -0.82
C ARG A 10 -22.60 -34.21 -2.31
N ARG A 11 -23.59 -34.73 -3.04
CA ARG A 11 -23.81 -34.39 -4.46
C ARG A 11 -24.15 -32.90 -4.65
N SER A 12 -24.98 -32.32 -3.77
CA SER A 12 -25.27 -30.87 -3.82
C SER A 12 -24.04 -30.03 -3.49
N GLN A 13 -23.16 -30.47 -2.59
CA GLN A 13 -21.91 -29.78 -2.27
C GLN A 13 -20.93 -29.81 -3.46
N HIS A 14 -20.79 -30.93 -4.16
CA HIS A 14 -19.92 -31.03 -5.33
C HIS A 14 -20.40 -30.11 -6.47
N ALA A 15 -21.71 -30.09 -6.75
CA ALA A 15 -22.27 -29.19 -7.76
C ALA A 15 -22.04 -27.72 -7.39
N PHE A 16 -22.28 -27.35 -6.13
CA PHE A 16 -22.03 -25.99 -5.62
C PHE A 16 -20.55 -25.61 -5.70
N ASN A 17 -19.64 -26.53 -5.36
CA ASN A 17 -18.20 -26.29 -5.47
C ASN A 17 -17.76 -26.10 -6.92
N ALA A 18 -18.28 -26.91 -7.86
CA ALA A 18 -17.96 -26.80 -9.28
C ALA A 18 -18.42 -25.45 -9.87
N GLU A 19 -19.62 -24.97 -9.50
CA GLU A 19 -20.10 -23.65 -9.91
C GLU A 19 -19.27 -22.52 -9.31
N ARG A 20 -18.87 -22.65 -8.04
CA ARG A 20 -18.01 -21.68 -7.36
C ARG A 20 -16.63 -21.62 -8.01
N GLU A 21 -16.04 -22.76 -8.37
CA GLU A 21 -14.75 -22.83 -9.05
C GLU A 21 -14.78 -22.19 -10.43
N LYS A 22 -15.86 -22.39 -11.19
CA LYS A 22 -16.06 -21.71 -12.49
C LYS A 22 -16.09 -20.19 -12.33
N LYS A 23 -16.88 -19.67 -11.38
CA LYS A 23 -16.95 -18.22 -11.08
C LYS A 23 -15.60 -17.67 -10.63
N LEU A 24 -14.88 -18.38 -9.76
CA LEU A 24 -13.55 -17.97 -9.31
C LEU A 24 -12.52 -17.98 -10.46
N ALA A 25 -12.65 -18.89 -11.42
CA ALA A 25 -11.78 -18.93 -12.59
C ALA A 25 -12.04 -17.74 -13.52
N GLU A 26 -13.29 -17.37 -13.74
CA GLU A 26 -13.69 -16.18 -14.50
C GLU A 26 -13.16 -14.89 -13.85
N GLU A 27 -13.35 -14.73 -12.54
CA GLU A 27 -12.81 -13.57 -11.80
C GLU A 27 -11.29 -13.47 -11.87
N ARG A 28 -10.58 -14.62 -11.84
CA ARG A 28 -9.11 -14.64 -11.95
C ARG A 28 -8.66 -14.20 -13.33
N LYS A 29 -9.36 -14.60 -14.40
CA LYS A 29 -9.08 -14.16 -15.77
C LYS A 29 -9.29 -12.65 -15.92
N GLU A 30 -10.42 -12.13 -15.45
CA GLU A 30 -10.72 -10.70 -15.50
C GLU A 30 -9.71 -9.85 -14.71
N LYS A 31 -9.32 -10.31 -13.51
CA LYS A 31 -8.27 -9.66 -12.70
C LYS A 31 -6.90 -9.71 -13.39
N ALA A 32 -6.59 -10.78 -14.12
CA ALA A 32 -5.34 -10.90 -14.86
C ALA A 32 -5.30 -9.94 -16.06
N GLU A 33 -6.40 -9.79 -16.80
CA GLU A 33 -6.54 -8.85 -17.91
C GLU A 33 -6.40 -7.39 -17.44
N LYS A 34 -7.11 -7.01 -16.37
CA LYS A 34 -6.97 -5.68 -15.74
C LYS A 34 -5.54 -5.38 -15.30
N ARG A 35 -4.80 -6.39 -14.81
CA ARG A 35 -3.39 -6.24 -14.44
C ARG A 35 -2.48 -6.04 -15.66
N LYS A 36 -2.69 -6.80 -16.74
CA LYS A 36 -1.96 -6.64 -18.01
C LYS A 36 -2.19 -5.25 -18.60
N GLU A 37 -3.45 -4.81 -18.68
CA GLU A 37 -3.81 -3.48 -19.17
C GLU A 37 -3.14 -2.37 -18.35
N LYS A 38 -3.14 -2.49 -17.01
CA LYS A 38 -2.46 -1.53 -16.13
C LYS A 38 -0.95 -1.51 -16.35
N GLN A 39 -0.33 -2.67 -16.62
CA GLN A 39 1.09 -2.75 -16.94
C GLN A 39 1.41 -2.13 -18.31
N GLU A 40 0.58 -2.37 -19.32
CA GLU A 40 0.74 -1.75 -20.64
C GLU A 40 0.57 -0.23 -20.58
N ARG A 41 -0.46 0.26 -19.88
CA ARG A 41 -0.65 1.70 -19.65
C ARG A 41 0.58 2.33 -18.98
N LYS A 42 1.20 1.65 -18.00
CA LYS A 42 2.46 2.09 -17.38
C LYS A 42 3.63 2.12 -18.35
N LYS A 43 3.77 1.12 -19.23
CA LYS A 43 4.83 1.08 -20.25
C LYS A 43 4.67 2.21 -21.28
N ARG A 44 3.43 2.48 -21.71
CA ARG A 44 3.12 3.53 -22.72
C ARG A 44 3.25 4.95 -22.18
N THR A 45 2.84 5.19 -20.93
CA THR A 45 2.82 6.55 -20.38
C THR A 45 4.16 7.00 -19.81
N GLY A 46 5.11 6.11 -19.54
CA GLY A 46 6.44 6.46 -19.00
C GLY A 46 6.42 7.14 -17.61
N VAL A 47 5.24 7.42 -17.04
CA VAL A 47 5.09 8.07 -15.75
C VAL A 47 5.31 7.05 -14.65
N VAL A 48 6.59 6.80 -14.36
CA VAL A 48 7.00 6.37 -13.02
C VAL A 48 6.59 7.50 -12.10
N VAL A 49 5.50 7.32 -11.34
CA VAL A 49 5.16 8.25 -10.25
C VAL A 49 6.33 8.22 -9.28
N ARG A 50 7.25 9.17 -9.46
CA ARG A 50 8.41 9.36 -8.59
C ARG A 50 7.84 9.52 -7.19
N ARG A 51 8.02 8.51 -6.33
CA ARG A 51 7.60 8.58 -4.92
C ARG A 51 8.14 9.89 -4.40
N LYS A 52 7.26 10.84 -4.06
CA LYS A 52 7.69 12.14 -3.52
C LYS A 52 8.60 11.83 -2.34
N ASN A 53 9.87 12.21 -2.43
CA ASN A 53 10.83 12.10 -1.34
C ASN A 53 10.17 12.65 -0.07
N LYS A 54 10.46 12.04 1.08
CA LYS A 54 9.88 12.30 2.41
C LYS A 54 10.09 13.74 2.93
N ARG A 55 9.73 14.77 2.16
CA ARG A 55 9.64 16.19 2.55
C ARG A 55 8.56 16.43 3.63
N GLY A 56 7.83 15.39 4.02
CA GLY A 56 6.67 15.45 4.89
C GLY A 56 6.89 15.03 6.34
N ILE A 57 8.05 15.30 6.96
CA ILE A 57 8.16 15.11 8.42
C ILE A 57 7.19 16.09 9.10
N LYS A 58 6.05 15.58 9.55
CA LYS A 58 5.03 16.35 10.28
C LYS A 58 5.52 16.56 11.71
N LEU A 59 6.19 17.68 11.93
CA LEU A 59 6.58 18.13 13.26
C LEU A 59 5.34 18.49 14.09
N LYS A 60 5.09 17.74 15.17
CA LYS A 60 3.96 17.96 16.10
C LYS A 60 4.23 19.20 16.98
N LYS A 61 3.20 19.98 17.28
CA LYS A 61 3.29 21.10 18.24
C LYS A 61 3.67 20.54 19.62
N ASN A 62 4.46 21.28 20.38
CA ASN A 62 5.02 20.93 21.69
C ASN A 62 5.99 19.74 21.73
N SER A 63 6.34 19.14 20.59
CA SER A 63 7.43 18.17 20.52
C SER A 63 8.80 18.85 20.54
N VAL A 64 9.82 18.12 21.00
CA VAL A 64 11.22 18.54 20.94
C VAL A 64 11.90 17.74 19.84
N VAL A 65 12.51 18.45 18.89
CA VAL A 65 13.25 17.83 17.79
C VAL A 65 14.62 18.49 17.71
N ARG A 66 15.68 17.67 17.85
CA ARG A 66 17.08 18.13 17.84
C ARG A 66 17.32 19.32 18.77
N GLY A 67 16.81 19.23 20.00
CA GLY A 67 16.93 20.28 21.02
C GLY A 67 16.01 21.50 20.84
N VAL A 68 15.23 21.58 19.76
CA VAL A 68 14.30 22.70 19.52
C VAL A 68 12.87 22.30 19.90
N LYS A 69 12.27 23.00 20.86
CA LYS A 69 10.86 22.84 21.23
C LYS A 69 9.96 23.59 20.23
N ILE A 70 9.05 22.87 19.59
CA ILE A 70 8.16 23.42 18.55
C ILE A 70 6.94 24.08 19.21
N LYS A 71 7.04 25.38 19.50
CA LYS A 71 5.92 26.16 20.05
C LYS A 71 5.18 26.96 18.98
N ASN A 72 5.91 27.49 17.99
CA ASN A 72 5.44 28.43 16.97
C ASN A 72 6.01 28.09 15.58
N ALA A 73 5.61 28.85 14.55
CA ALA A 73 6.05 28.62 13.17
C ALA A 73 7.58 28.77 12.99
N ALA A 74 8.19 29.76 13.66
CA ALA A 74 9.63 30.00 13.61
C ALA A 74 10.45 28.83 14.18
N SER A 75 10.09 28.31 15.35
CA SER A 75 10.74 27.13 15.94
C SER A 75 10.57 25.88 15.07
N LYS A 76 9.41 25.73 14.41
CA LYS A 76 9.18 24.65 13.43
C LYS A 76 10.08 24.77 12.20
N ALA A 77 10.29 25.97 11.68
CA ALA A 77 11.19 26.22 10.56
C ALA A 77 12.66 25.93 10.93
N LYS A 78 13.09 26.37 12.11
CA LYS A 78 14.44 26.07 12.64
C LYS A 78 14.69 24.57 12.77
N ALA A 79 13.75 23.82 13.37
CA ALA A 79 13.83 22.37 13.49
C ALA A 79 13.88 21.66 12.12
N ARG A 80 13.13 22.15 11.12
CA ARG A 80 13.19 21.62 9.75
C ARG A 80 14.55 21.83 9.10
N LYS A 81 15.14 23.02 9.26
CA LYS A 81 16.46 23.34 8.70
C LYS A 81 17.54 22.40 9.26
N LEU A 82 17.51 22.14 10.56
CA LEU A 82 18.44 21.21 11.23
C LEU A 82 18.29 19.78 10.71
N LEU A 83 17.04 19.28 10.60
CA LEU A 83 16.79 17.94 10.06
C LEU A 83 17.23 17.79 8.59
N MET A 84 17.06 18.84 7.79
CA MET A 84 17.49 18.82 6.38
C MET A 84 19.01 18.84 6.25
N ALA A 85 19.71 19.64 7.07
CA ALA A 85 21.17 19.68 7.10
C ALA A 85 21.76 18.32 7.49
N GLU A 86 21.22 17.66 8.52
CA GLU A 86 21.65 16.32 8.90
C GLU A 86 21.40 15.28 7.81
N ALA A 87 20.22 15.32 7.17
CA ALA A 87 19.90 14.40 6.09
C ALA A 87 20.86 14.58 4.89
N ALA A 88 21.26 15.82 4.59
CA ALA A 88 22.23 16.11 3.54
C ALA A 88 23.63 15.58 3.87
N LEU A 89 24.08 15.74 5.13
CA LEU A 89 25.36 15.17 5.58
C LEU A 89 25.37 13.64 5.53
N LYS A 90 24.27 13.00 5.96
CA LYS A 90 24.15 11.54 5.90
C LYS A 90 24.27 11.01 4.47
N MET A 91 23.69 11.72 3.50
CA MET A 91 23.79 11.37 2.08
C MET A 91 25.17 11.58 1.45
N GLN A 92 26.08 12.34 2.07
CA GLN A 92 27.45 12.53 1.56
C GLN A 92 28.40 11.42 2.03
N VAL A 93 28.03 10.68 3.07
CA VAL A 93 28.87 9.62 3.67
C VAL A 93 28.47 8.23 3.17
N ASP A 94 27.26 8.08 2.62
CA ASP A 94 26.75 6.87 1.96
C ASP A 94 27.10 6.88 0.46
#